data_AF-A0A9D9AJ40-F1
#
_entry.id   AF-A0A9D9AJ40-F1
#
_cell.length_a   1.000
_cell.length_b   1.000
_cell.length_c   1.000
_cell.angle_alpha   90.00
_cell.angle_beta   90.00
_cell.angle_gamma   90.00
#
_symmetry.space_group_name_H-M   'P 1'
#
loop_
_entity.id
_entity.type
_entity.pdbx_description
1 polymer ?
#
loop_
_entity_poly.entity_id
_entity_poly.type
_entity_poly.pdbx_seq_one_letter_code
_entity_poly.pdbx_strand_id
1 'polypeptide(L)'
;MRTNSWLQVLPIVSYAWLVATVLIAGALHPGYDHASQFMSELGAQQAPNAWAVNYLGFLPTELFFLAFIGLALTRVGRNGWLRAGLLALSLYAVGLFIAAFFPCDSGCRPDDPSATHLVHIASGLGAYLFGILGLFLLAAGRWRSEDRALALSGFAVGLFALFCFVQLTPDNPVVGLYQRALETGLYLWCIVFAFKLGRGEA
;
A
#
# COMPACT_ATOMS: atom_id res chain seq x y z
N MET A 1 23.38 8.08 -19.86
CA MET A 1 22.82 6.91 -19.13
C MET A 1 21.31 6.98 -19.27
N ARG A 2 20.66 6.02 -19.96
CA ARG A 2 19.19 5.98 -20.04
C ARG A 2 18.66 5.75 -18.62
N THR A 3 17.94 6.72 -18.07
CA THR A 3 17.15 6.52 -16.86
C THR A 3 16.19 5.36 -17.14
N ASN A 4 16.18 4.33 -16.28
CA ASN A 4 15.16 3.27 -16.41
C ASN A 4 13.81 3.92 -16.12
N SER A 5 13.06 4.25 -17.16
CA SER A 5 11.71 4.82 -17.07
C SER A 5 10.82 3.98 -16.16
N TRP A 6 11.01 2.66 -16.16
CA TRP A 6 10.28 1.71 -15.33
C TRP A 6 10.39 1.95 -13.82
N LEU A 7 11.50 2.49 -13.31
CA LEU A 7 11.62 2.82 -11.88
C LEU A 7 10.54 3.83 -11.45
N GLN A 8 10.24 4.80 -12.32
CA GLN A 8 9.25 5.85 -12.07
C GLN A 8 7.84 5.41 -12.47
N VAL A 9 7.72 4.64 -13.56
CA VAL A 9 6.42 4.21 -14.10
C VAL A 9 5.74 3.15 -13.23
N LEU A 10 6.48 2.19 -12.68
CA LEU A 10 5.89 1.08 -11.92
C LEU A 10 5.06 1.49 -10.69
N PRO A 11 5.51 2.39 -9.79
CA PRO A 11 4.68 2.79 -8.66
C PRO A 11 3.47 3.63 -9.10
N ILE A 12 3.56 4.34 -10.23
CA ILE A 12 2.41 5.06 -10.83
C ILE A 12 1.37 4.07 -11.35
N VAL A 13 1.82 3.07 -12.12
CA VAL A 13 0.93 2.03 -12.67
C VAL A 13 0.28 1.25 -11.54
N SER A 14 1.05 0.86 -10.52
CA SER A 14 0.53 0.18 -9.33
C SER A 14 -0.58 0.99 -8.64
N TYR A 15 -0.33 2.26 -8.34
CA TYR A 15 -1.33 3.12 -7.69
C TYR A 15 -2.56 3.36 -8.58
N ALA A 16 -2.36 3.66 -9.86
CA ALA A 16 -3.45 3.86 -10.81
C ALA A 16 -4.30 2.60 -10.96
N TRP A 17 -3.68 1.42 -10.93
CA TRP A 17 -4.37 0.13 -10.99
C TRP A 17 -5.20 -0.13 -9.73
N LEU A 18 -4.66 0.19 -8.55
CA LEU A 18 -5.40 0.12 -7.29
C LEU A 18 -6.63 1.04 -7.32
N VAL A 19 -6.44 2.30 -7.69
CA VAL A 19 -7.53 3.29 -7.76
C VAL A 19 -8.60 2.85 -8.77
N ALA A 20 -8.19 2.43 -9.98
CA ALA A 20 -9.13 1.95 -10.98
C ALA A 20 -9.91 0.73 -10.50
N THR A 21 -9.23 -0.24 -9.88
CA THR A 21 -9.84 -1.44 -9.29
C THR A 21 -10.91 -1.04 -8.26
N VAL A 22 -10.57 -0.19 -7.30
CA VAL A 22 -11.47 0.21 -6.22
C VAL A 22 -12.67 0.99 -6.73
N LEU A 23 -12.47 1.89 -7.70
CA LEU A 23 -13.56 2.69 -8.28
C LEU A 23 -14.50 1.83 -9.13
N ILE A 24 -13.97 0.96 -9.98
CA ILE A 24 -14.77 0.07 -10.83
C ILE A 24 -15.52 -0.94 -9.96
N ALA A 25 -14.84 -1.61 -9.03
CA ALA A 25 -15.47 -2.58 -8.15
C ALA A 25 -16.50 -1.93 -7.23
N GLY A 26 -16.22 -0.75 -6.69
CA GLY A 26 -17.17 0.02 -5.89
C GLY A 26 -18.42 0.39 -6.67
N ALA A 27 -18.28 0.85 -7.92
CA ALA A 27 -19.42 1.15 -8.78
C ALA A 27 -20.26 -0.09 -9.14
N LEU A 28 -19.65 -1.28 -9.15
CA LEU A 28 -20.30 -2.56 -9.44
C LEU A 28 -20.82 -3.28 -8.19
N HIS A 29 -20.62 -2.73 -6.99
CA HIS A 29 -21.03 -3.32 -5.72
C HIS A 29 -22.21 -2.54 -5.13
N PRO A 30 -23.45 -3.02 -5.26
CA PRO A 30 -24.63 -2.31 -4.75
C PRO A 30 -24.54 -2.04 -3.26
N GLY A 31 -24.76 -0.79 -2.86
CA GLY A 31 -24.67 -0.37 -1.46
C GLY A 31 -23.25 -0.14 -0.94
N TYR A 32 -22.22 -0.28 -1.79
CA TYR A 32 -20.85 0.05 -1.40
C TYR A 32 -20.66 1.56 -1.23
N ASP A 33 -20.12 1.97 -0.09
CA ASP A 33 -19.79 3.36 0.22
C ASP A 33 -18.30 3.52 0.50
N HIS A 34 -17.64 4.38 -0.30
CA HIS A 34 -16.21 4.62 -0.22
C HIS A 34 -15.75 5.25 1.10
N ALA A 35 -16.64 5.87 1.87
CA ALA A 35 -16.27 6.48 3.13
C ALA A 35 -16.32 5.47 4.28
N SER A 36 -17.37 4.67 4.35
CA SER A 36 -17.70 3.83 5.50
C SER A 36 -17.26 2.37 5.36
N GLN A 37 -16.87 1.93 4.16
CA GLN A 37 -16.45 0.55 3.91
C GLN A 37 -14.99 0.43 3.49
N PHE A 38 -14.37 -0.65 3.95
CA PHE A 38 -12.99 -0.98 3.60
C PHE A 38 -12.87 -1.27 2.11
N MET A 39 -11.69 -1.05 1.55
CA MET A 39 -11.35 -1.51 0.19
C MET A 39 -11.35 -3.03 0.10
N SER A 40 -10.98 -3.73 1.18
CA SER A 40 -11.00 -5.21 1.23
C SER A 40 -12.41 -5.80 1.11
N GLU A 41 -13.46 -5.06 1.48
CA GLU A 41 -14.85 -5.51 1.31
C GLU A 41 -15.22 -5.74 -0.16
N LEU A 42 -14.55 -5.04 -1.10
CA LEU A 42 -14.73 -5.26 -2.54
C LEU A 42 -14.22 -6.62 -3.00
N GLY A 43 -13.26 -7.20 -2.28
CA GLY A 43 -12.72 -8.54 -2.49
C GLY A 43 -13.24 -9.57 -1.48
N ALA A 44 -14.20 -9.24 -0.62
CA ALA A 44 -14.68 -10.13 0.42
C ALA A 44 -15.40 -11.37 -0.16
N GLN A 45 -15.53 -12.41 0.67
CA GLN A 45 -16.38 -13.55 0.32
C GLN A 45 -17.81 -13.09 -0.01
N GLN A 46 -18.35 -13.63 -1.10
CA GLN A 46 -19.67 -13.30 -1.64
C GLN A 46 -19.84 -11.87 -2.17
N ALA A 47 -18.78 -11.03 -2.17
CA ALA A 47 -18.83 -9.73 -2.82
C ALA A 47 -18.98 -9.88 -4.35
N PRO A 48 -19.72 -8.98 -5.02
CA PRO A 48 -19.80 -8.94 -6.48
C PRO A 48 -18.40 -8.90 -7.11
N ASN A 49 -18.15 -9.82 -8.05
CA ASN A 49 -16.88 -9.91 -8.78
C ASN A 49 -15.64 -10.08 -7.88
N ALA A 50 -15.78 -10.59 -6.64
CA ALA A 50 -14.67 -10.73 -5.68
C ALA A 50 -13.42 -11.41 -6.28
N TRP A 51 -13.62 -12.43 -7.13
CA TRP A 51 -12.52 -13.08 -7.83
C TRP A 51 -11.74 -12.10 -8.71
N ALA A 52 -12.42 -11.30 -9.54
CA ALA A 52 -11.76 -10.33 -10.42
C ALA A 52 -11.07 -9.23 -9.58
N VAL A 53 -11.71 -8.76 -8.51
CA VAL A 53 -11.14 -7.73 -7.62
C VAL A 53 -9.84 -8.21 -6.99
N ASN A 54 -9.81 -9.42 -6.43
CA ASN A 54 -8.60 -9.95 -5.81
C ASN A 54 -7.53 -10.30 -6.84
N TYR A 55 -7.86 -11.12 -7.85
CA TYR A 55 -6.87 -11.73 -8.74
C TYR A 55 -6.45 -10.84 -9.92
N LEU A 56 -7.32 -9.93 -10.38
CA LEU A 56 -7.00 -8.99 -11.46
C LEU A 56 -6.82 -7.56 -10.97
N GLY A 57 -7.28 -7.23 -9.76
CA GLY A 57 -7.13 -5.92 -9.15
C GLY A 57 -5.98 -5.87 -8.15
N PHE A 58 -6.19 -6.39 -6.95
CA PHE A 58 -5.26 -6.26 -5.83
C PHE A 58 -3.95 -7.02 -6.05
N LEU A 59 -3.96 -8.27 -6.53
CA LEU A 59 -2.71 -9.02 -6.75
C LEU A 59 -1.79 -8.32 -7.78
N PRO A 60 -2.27 -7.88 -8.96
CA PRO A 60 -1.42 -7.13 -9.89
C PRO A 60 -0.89 -5.81 -9.34
N THR A 61 -1.67 -5.08 -8.53
CA THR A 61 -1.21 -3.87 -7.83
C THR A 61 0.08 -4.16 -7.06
N GLU A 62 0.08 -5.21 -6.24
CA GLU A 62 1.23 -5.57 -5.41
C GLU A 62 2.41 -6.09 -6.25
N LEU A 63 2.16 -6.80 -7.35
CA LEU A 63 3.21 -7.23 -8.27
C LEU A 63 3.93 -6.03 -8.93
N PHE A 64 3.20 -5.00 -9.35
CA PHE A 64 3.79 -3.78 -9.88
C PHE A 64 4.61 -3.04 -8.82
N PHE A 65 4.12 -3.01 -7.57
CA PHE A 65 4.82 -2.35 -6.47
C PHE A 65 6.09 -3.12 -6.06
N LEU A 66 6.05 -4.45 -6.00
CA LEU A 66 7.22 -5.30 -5.79
C LEU A 66 8.27 -5.16 -6.90
N ALA A 67 7.84 -5.06 -8.16
CA ALA A 67 8.74 -4.81 -9.27
C ALA A 67 9.43 -3.44 -9.14
N PHE A 68 8.69 -2.40 -8.72
CA PHE A 68 9.27 -1.10 -8.38
C PHE A 68 10.34 -1.23 -7.30
N ILE A 69 10.03 -1.90 -6.18
CA ILE A 69 10.96 -2.08 -5.06
C ILE A 69 12.22 -2.82 -5.51
N GLY A 70 12.08 -3.88 -6.32
CA GLY A 70 13.19 -4.63 -6.90
C GLY A 70 14.12 -3.74 -7.71
N LEU A 71 13.58 -2.86 -8.56
CA LEU A 71 14.39 -1.87 -9.29
C LEU A 71 15.02 -0.84 -8.34
N ALA A 72 14.29 -0.33 -7.35
CA ALA A 72 14.80 0.65 -6.39
C ALA A 72 15.99 0.09 -5.58
N LEU A 73 15.95 -1.18 -5.20
CA LEU A 73 17.04 -1.86 -4.48
C LEU A 73 18.35 -1.89 -5.26
N THR A 74 18.30 -1.89 -6.60
CA THR A 74 19.49 -1.80 -7.46
C THR A 74 20.11 -0.39 -7.52
N ARG A 75 19.40 0.63 -7.04
CA ARG A 75 19.78 2.05 -7.17
C ARG A 75 20.23 2.71 -5.87
N VAL A 76 19.72 2.27 -4.73
CA VAL A 76 20.02 2.88 -3.41
C VAL A 76 21.43 2.57 -2.86
N GLY A 77 22.26 1.85 -3.63
CA GLY A 77 23.64 1.53 -3.25
C GLY A 77 23.75 0.75 -1.93
N ARG A 78 24.71 1.13 -1.09
CA ARG A 78 25.01 0.48 0.21
C ARG A 78 24.35 1.18 1.42
N ASN A 79 23.44 2.12 1.21
CA ASN A 79 22.75 2.79 2.31
C ASN A 79 21.83 1.79 3.04
N GLY A 80 22.21 1.41 4.26
CA GLY A 80 21.50 0.40 5.06
C GLY A 80 20.06 0.78 5.38
N TRP A 81 19.80 2.07 5.66
CA TRP A 81 18.45 2.57 5.96
C TRP A 81 17.54 2.50 4.74
N LEU A 82 18.03 2.93 3.56
CA LEU A 82 17.24 2.86 2.33
C LEU A 82 16.91 1.42 1.94
N ARG A 83 17.89 0.51 2.08
CA ARG A 83 17.67 -0.92 1.82
C ARG A 83 16.67 -1.52 2.80
N ALA A 84 16.80 -1.24 4.10
CA ALA A 84 15.87 -1.72 5.11
C ALA A 84 14.45 -1.18 4.88
N GLY A 85 14.31 0.10 4.51
CA GLY A 85 13.02 0.69 4.18
C GLY A 85 12.37 0.06 2.96
N LEU A 86 13.13 -0.19 1.88
CA LEU A 86 12.63 -0.91 0.71
C LEU A 86 12.24 -2.35 1.04
N LEU A 87 13.01 -3.06 1.87
CA LEU A 87 12.65 -4.42 2.31
C LEU A 87 11.38 -4.43 3.18
N ALA A 88 11.20 -3.42 4.04
CA ALA A 88 9.95 -3.27 4.78
C ALA A 88 8.76 -3.01 3.84
N LEU A 89 8.92 -2.16 2.81
CA LEU A 89 7.89 -1.98 1.78
C LEU A 89 7.62 -3.29 1.00
N SER A 90 8.60 -4.17 0.79
CA SER A 90 8.35 -5.48 0.21
C SER A 90 7.46 -6.34 1.10
N LEU A 91 7.64 -6.29 2.42
CA LEU A 91 6.80 -7.02 3.38
C LEU A 91 5.37 -6.44 3.41
N TYR A 92 5.22 -5.14 3.25
CA TYR A 92 3.93 -4.49 3.02
C TYR A 92 3.22 -5.08 1.79
N ALA A 93 3.89 -5.09 0.64
CA ALA A 93 3.29 -5.58 -0.60
C ALA A 93 2.96 -7.08 -0.54
N VAL A 94 3.86 -7.89 0.03
CA VAL A 94 3.63 -9.32 0.24
C VAL A 94 2.47 -9.56 1.22
N GLY A 95 2.35 -8.77 2.27
CA GLY A 95 1.23 -8.87 3.21
C GLY A 95 -0.11 -8.58 2.54
N LEU A 96 -0.20 -7.52 1.72
CA LEU A 96 -1.41 -7.23 0.94
C LEU A 96 -1.68 -8.28 -0.14
N PHE A 97 -0.64 -8.84 -0.75
CA PHE A 97 -0.76 -9.96 -1.68
C PHE A 97 -1.39 -11.19 -0.99
N ILE A 98 -0.92 -11.52 0.21
CA ILE A 98 -1.49 -12.60 1.03
C ILE A 98 -2.95 -12.27 1.39
N ALA A 99 -3.24 -11.04 1.80
CA ALA A 99 -4.60 -10.61 2.14
C ALA A 99 -5.56 -10.74 0.95
N ALA A 100 -5.13 -10.43 -0.27
CA ALA A 100 -5.94 -10.61 -1.47
C ALA A 100 -6.14 -12.10 -1.82
N PHE A 101 -5.15 -12.96 -1.54
CA PHE A 101 -5.27 -14.40 -1.77
C PHE A 101 -6.19 -15.09 -0.74
N PHE A 102 -6.21 -14.58 0.50
CA PHE A 102 -7.08 -15.03 1.58
C PHE A 102 -8.10 -13.93 1.91
N PRO A 103 -9.22 -13.84 1.15
CA PRO A 103 -10.17 -12.74 1.31
C PRO A 103 -10.90 -12.78 2.66
N CYS A 104 -11.20 -11.60 3.20
CA CYS A 104 -12.00 -11.48 4.42
C CYS A 104 -13.41 -12.09 4.21
N ASP A 105 -14.04 -12.53 5.30
CA ASP A 105 -15.46 -12.86 5.31
C ASP A 105 -16.35 -11.67 4.90
N SER A 106 -17.61 -11.94 4.57
CA SER A 106 -18.56 -10.93 4.10
C SER A 106 -18.61 -9.69 5.02
N GLY A 107 -18.53 -8.51 4.43
CA GLY A 107 -18.49 -7.22 5.14
C GLY A 107 -17.20 -6.95 5.94
N CYS A 108 -16.23 -7.86 5.94
CA CYS A 108 -14.99 -7.80 6.74
C CYS A 108 -15.21 -7.54 8.25
N ARG A 109 -16.39 -7.84 8.80
CA ARG A 109 -16.72 -7.65 10.23
C ARG A 109 -17.57 -8.83 10.76
N PRO A 110 -17.10 -10.10 10.61
CA PRO A 110 -17.86 -11.25 11.04
C PRO A 110 -17.93 -11.33 12.57
N ASP A 111 -19.05 -11.81 13.11
CA ASP A 111 -19.16 -12.16 14.54
C ASP A 111 -18.33 -13.42 14.88
N ASP A 112 -18.25 -14.37 13.94
CA ASP A 112 -17.45 -15.60 14.04
C ASP A 112 -16.47 -15.69 12.84
N PRO A 113 -15.21 -15.22 13.00
CA PRO A 113 -14.27 -15.09 11.89
C PRO A 113 -13.73 -16.44 11.42
N SER A 114 -13.78 -16.67 10.11
CA SER A 114 -13.13 -17.83 9.47
C SER A 114 -11.61 -17.77 9.56
N ALA A 115 -10.95 -18.92 9.39
CA ALA A 115 -9.48 -18.97 9.32
C ALA A 115 -8.92 -18.09 8.18
N THR A 116 -9.62 -18.02 7.04
CA THR A 116 -9.26 -17.16 5.92
C THR A 116 -9.35 -15.68 6.31
N HIS A 117 -10.40 -15.28 7.03
CA HIS A 117 -10.54 -13.93 7.57
C HIS A 117 -9.41 -13.59 8.55
N LEU A 118 -9.04 -14.51 9.44
CA LEU A 118 -7.92 -14.28 10.38
C LEU A 118 -6.59 -14.07 9.64
N VAL A 119 -6.32 -14.86 8.58
CA VAL A 119 -5.14 -14.65 7.72
C VAL A 119 -5.20 -13.31 7.01
N HIS A 120 -6.37 -12.92 6.50
CA HIS A 120 -6.59 -11.61 5.87
C HIS A 120 -6.22 -10.46 6.81
N ILE A 121 -6.78 -10.45 8.02
CA ILE A 121 -6.57 -9.38 8.98
C ILE A 121 -5.12 -9.36 9.47
N ALA A 122 -4.54 -10.51 9.79
CA ALA A 122 -3.15 -10.59 10.24
C ALA A 122 -2.17 -10.08 9.16
N SER A 123 -2.37 -10.50 7.91
CA SER A 123 -1.53 -10.09 6.78
C SER A 123 -1.72 -8.61 6.42
N GLY A 124 -2.96 -8.09 6.43
CA GLY A 124 -3.25 -6.68 6.18
C GLY A 124 -2.72 -5.74 7.27
N LEU A 125 -2.92 -6.07 8.55
CA LEU A 125 -2.38 -5.29 9.67
C LEU A 125 -0.84 -5.30 9.65
N GLY A 126 -0.25 -6.47 9.47
CA GLY A 126 1.20 -6.63 9.32
C GLY A 126 1.72 -5.79 8.15
N ALA A 127 1.03 -5.83 7.01
CA ALA A 127 1.39 -5.05 5.84
C ALA A 127 1.46 -3.56 6.17
N TYR A 128 0.39 -2.96 6.69
CA TYR A 128 0.37 -1.53 6.99
C TYR A 128 1.47 -1.10 7.96
N LEU A 129 1.74 -1.89 9.00
CA LEU A 129 2.84 -1.63 9.93
C LEU A 129 4.20 -1.63 9.23
N PHE A 130 4.44 -2.60 8.33
CA PHE A 130 5.66 -2.62 7.52
C PHE A 130 5.72 -1.47 6.50
N GLY A 131 4.58 -1.04 5.97
CA GLY A 131 4.48 0.10 5.06
C GLY A 131 4.90 1.40 5.75
N ILE A 132 4.34 1.65 6.93
CA ILE A 132 4.66 2.79 7.80
C ILE A 132 6.14 2.74 8.24
N LEU A 133 6.62 1.57 8.66
CA LEU A 133 8.03 1.37 8.99
C LEU A 133 8.94 1.67 7.79
N GLY A 134 8.54 1.22 6.59
CA GLY A 134 9.23 1.50 5.34
C GLY A 134 9.38 3.00 5.09
N LEU A 135 8.30 3.77 5.22
CA LEU A 135 8.34 5.23 5.10
C LEU A 135 9.34 5.87 6.07
N PHE A 136 9.31 5.47 7.35
CA PHE A 136 10.24 6.02 8.35
C PHE A 136 11.69 5.65 8.07
N LEU A 137 11.97 4.42 7.66
CA LEU A 137 13.33 3.98 7.33
C LEU A 137 13.87 4.68 6.08
N LEU A 138 13.03 4.86 5.05
CA LEU A 138 13.41 5.60 3.85
C LEU A 138 13.65 7.09 4.18
N ALA A 139 12.77 7.72 4.96
CA ALA A 139 12.95 9.09 5.43
C ALA A 139 14.24 9.27 6.25
N ALA A 140 14.51 8.36 7.19
CA ALA A 140 15.75 8.35 7.98
C ALA A 140 16.99 8.19 7.10
N GLY A 141 16.93 7.32 6.08
CA GLY A 141 18.01 7.14 5.10
C GLY A 141 18.33 8.39 4.28
N ARG A 142 17.38 9.34 4.19
CA ARG A 142 17.52 10.64 3.51
C ARG A 142 17.80 11.81 4.45
N TRP A 143 17.78 11.62 5.77
CA TRP A 143 17.88 12.72 6.74
C TRP A 143 19.13 13.60 6.58
N ARG A 144 20.27 12.96 6.26
CA ARG A 144 21.57 13.64 6.05
C ARG A 144 21.85 13.98 4.59
N SER A 145 20.88 13.81 3.71
CA SER A 145 21.04 14.16 2.30
C SER A 145 20.80 15.65 2.05
N GLU A 146 21.19 16.11 0.86
CA GLU A 146 20.91 17.47 0.41
C GLU A 146 19.40 17.73 0.28
N ASP A 147 18.61 16.69 -0.01
CA ASP A 147 17.15 16.77 -0.11
C ASP A 147 16.48 16.46 1.24
N ARG A 148 16.61 17.39 2.18
CA ARG A 148 15.92 17.32 3.49
C ARG A 148 14.41 17.36 3.36
N ALA A 149 13.86 17.95 2.28
CA ALA A 149 12.43 18.02 2.06
C ALA A 149 11.82 16.63 1.83
N LEU A 150 12.52 15.74 1.10
CA LEU A 150 12.13 14.35 0.93
C LEU A 150 12.08 13.60 2.27
N ALA A 151 13.09 13.80 3.14
CA ALA A 151 13.11 13.18 4.46
C ALA A 151 11.96 13.67 5.35
N LEU A 152 11.77 15.00 5.45
CA LEU A 152 10.70 15.59 6.27
C LEU A 152 9.31 15.19 5.79
N SER A 153 9.06 15.20 4.47
CA SER A 153 7.79 14.73 3.91
C SER A 153 7.58 13.24 4.18
N GLY A 154 8.63 12.41 4.17
CA GLY A 154 8.52 10.99 4.50
C GLY A 154 8.12 10.75 5.95
N PHE A 155 8.72 11.50 6.90
CA PHE A 155 8.29 11.45 8.30
C PHE A 155 6.85 11.94 8.48
N ALA A 156 6.47 13.04 7.81
CA ALA A 156 5.11 13.58 7.88
C ALA A 156 4.07 12.60 7.35
N VAL A 157 4.32 12.00 6.17
CA VAL A 157 3.44 10.98 5.58
C VAL A 157 3.40 9.72 6.45
N GLY A 158 4.54 9.29 7.01
CA GLY A 158 4.58 8.15 7.95
C GLY A 158 3.76 8.38 9.22
N LEU A 159 3.84 9.57 9.81
CA LEU A 159 3.02 9.96 10.97
C LEU A 159 1.53 10.04 10.61
N PHE A 160 1.20 10.60 9.45
CA PHE A 160 -0.18 10.65 8.97
C PHE A 160 -0.74 9.24 8.68
N ALA A 161 0.07 8.37 8.08
CA ALA A 161 -0.28 6.97 7.83
C ALA A 161 -0.48 6.20 9.15
N LEU A 162 0.37 6.43 10.15
CA LEU A 162 0.19 5.87 11.50
C LEU A 162 -1.10 6.36 12.16
N PHE A 163 -1.41 7.65 12.02
CA PHE A 163 -2.70 8.19 12.46
C PHE A 163 -3.87 7.51 11.76
N CYS A 164 -3.83 7.35 10.44
CA CYS A 164 -4.89 6.64 9.71
C CYS A 164 -4.99 5.16 10.10
N PHE A 165 -3.85 4.50 10.35
CA PHE A 165 -3.80 3.09 10.73
C PHE A 165 -4.54 2.81 12.04
N VAL A 166 -4.34 3.65 13.06
CA VAL A 166 -5.04 3.46 14.35
C VAL A 166 -6.56 3.68 14.26
N GLN A 167 -7.04 4.27 13.15
CA GLN A 167 -8.46 4.46 12.87
C GLN A 167 -9.09 3.28 12.11
N LEU A 168 -8.29 2.28 11.68
CA LEU A 168 -8.77 1.12 10.92
C LEU A 168 -9.47 0.09 11.82
N THR A 169 -10.51 0.53 12.51
CA THR A 169 -11.36 -0.30 13.37
C THR A 169 -12.70 -0.59 12.70
N PRO A 170 -13.26 -1.81 12.90
CA PRO A 170 -14.57 -2.18 12.35
C PRO A 170 -15.72 -1.21 12.68
N ASP A 171 -15.66 -0.56 13.85
CA ASP A 171 -16.75 0.31 14.32
C ASP A 171 -16.65 1.75 13.80
N ASN A 172 -15.59 2.09 13.07
CA ASN A 172 -15.39 3.45 12.60
C ASN A 172 -16.30 3.74 11.38
N PRO A 173 -17.20 4.74 11.47
CA PRO A 173 -18.17 5.02 10.41
C PRO A 173 -17.55 5.58 9.13
N VAL A 174 -16.29 6.02 9.16
CA VAL A 174 -15.55 6.53 8.00
C VAL A 174 -14.23 5.78 7.77
N VAL A 175 -14.20 4.50 8.15
CA VAL A 175 -12.99 3.68 8.08
C VAL A 175 -12.41 3.57 6.67
N GLY A 176 -13.28 3.58 5.66
CA GLY A 176 -12.90 3.56 4.25
C GLY A 176 -12.10 4.78 3.82
N LEU A 177 -12.36 5.96 4.40
CA LEU A 177 -11.57 7.17 4.13
C LEU A 177 -10.17 7.04 4.72
N TYR A 178 -10.04 6.57 5.96
CA TYR A 178 -8.75 6.39 6.61
C TYR A 178 -7.88 5.36 5.87
N GLN A 179 -8.46 4.25 5.44
CA GLN A 179 -7.74 3.25 4.67
C GLN A 179 -7.22 3.81 3.35
N ARG A 180 -8.06 4.55 2.62
CA ARG A 180 -7.70 5.19 1.35
C ARG A 180 -6.65 6.28 1.52
N ALA A 181 -6.75 7.07 2.59
CA ALA A 181 -5.80 8.13 2.90
C ALA A 181 -4.42 7.57 3.25
N LEU A 182 -4.36 6.48 4.02
CA LEU A 182 -3.13 5.75 4.33
C LEU A 182 -2.48 5.24 3.04
N GLU A 183 -3.22 4.46 2.26
CA GLU A 183 -2.78 3.85 1.00
C GLU A 183 -2.30 4.91 0.00
N THR A 184 -3.11 5.93 -0.24
CA THR A 184 -2.77 7.04 -1.14
C THR A 184 -1.52 7.79 -0.67
N GLY A 185 -1.40 8.09 0.62
CA GLY A 185 -0.23 8.76 1.17
C GLY A 185 1.05 7.95 0.93
N LEU A 186 1.01 6.66 1.22
CA LEU A 186 2.14 5.74 1.01
C LEU A 186 2.54 5.67 -0.47
N TYR A 187 1.59 5.45 -1.36
CA TYR A 187 1.84 5.36 -2.81
C TYR A 187 2.37 6.68 -3.39
N LEU A 188 1.74 7.81 -3.08
CA LEU A 188 2.17 9.12 -3.59
C LEU A 188 3.58 9.46 -3.12
N TRP A 189 3.92 9.17 -1.86
CA TRP A 189 5.27 9.39 -1.36
C TRP A 189 6.29 8.46 -2.04
N CYS A 190 5.95 7.20 -2.24
CA CYS A 190 6.80 6.26 -2.98
C CYS A 190 7.03 6.67 -4.44
N ILE A 191 6.02 7.27 -5.10
CA ILE A 191 6.17 7.85 -6.44
C ILE A 191 7.19 9.00 -6.40
N VAL A 192 7.06 9.95 -5.46
CA VAL A 192 8.03 11.05 -5.30
C VAL A 192 9.44 10.51 -5.06
N PHE A 193 9.58 9.53 -4.16
CA PHE A 193 10.84 8.85 -3.89
C PHE A 193 11.43 8.21 -5.15
N ALA A 194 10.61 7.52 -5.96
CA ALA A 194 11.03 6.91 -7.22
C ALA A 194 11.54 7.94 -8.23
N PHE A 195 10.90 9.11 -8.33
CA PHE A 195 11.36 10.20 -9.18
C PHE A 195 12.71 10.74 -8.72
N LYS A 196 12.89 10.96 -7.42
CA LYS A 196 14.16 11.41 -6.83
C LYS A 196 15.27 10.39 -7.06
N LEU A 197 14.99 9.11 -6.83
CA LEU A 197 15.94 8.03 -7.08
C LEU A 197 16.31 7.90 -8.56
N GLY A 198 15.36 8.10 -9.47
CA GLY A 198 15.60 8.10 -10.91
C GLY A 198 16.51 9.24 -11.40
N ARG A 199 16.54 10.37 -10.68
CA ARG A 199 17.41 11.53 -10.96
C ARG A 199 18.77 11.46 -10.26
N GLY A 200 18.99 10.46 -9.41
CA GLY A 200 20.18 10.38 -8.55
C GLY A 200 20.11 11.33 -7.34
N GLU A 201 18.92 11.80 -7.00
CA GLU A 201 18.65 12.75 -5.91
C GLU A 201 18.14 12.05 -4.62
N ALA A 202 18.06 10.71 -4.61
CA ALA A 202 17.65 9.91 -3.45
C ALA A 202 18.80 9.07 -2.85
#